data_AF-A0ABD1L483-F1
#
_entry.id   AF-A0ABD1L483-F1
#
_cell.length_a   1.000
_cell.length_b   1.000
_cell.length_c   1.000
_cell.angle_alpha   90.00
_cell.angle_beta   90.00
_cell.angle_gamma   90.00
#
_symmetry.space_group_name_H-M   'P 1'
#
loop_
_entity.id
_entity.type
_entity.pdbx_description
1 polymer ?
#
loop_
_entity_poly.entity_id
_entity_poly.type
_entity_poly.pdbx_seq_one_letter_code
_entity_poly.pdbx_strand_id
1 'polypeptide(L)'
;MPLDLSRILGLTRPKGLSDILDSPFVLPKNEILAESEFAAPTITKLIPILFSTSGASVAYNVNPVADQFQRAFQTSTFCNRLYSFFNKRWFFDQVLNDFLVRSFLRFGYEVSFEALDKGAIEILGPYGISYTFRRLAERISQLQSGFVVRRVRYDPWPPAWSGGVLRCG
;
A
#
# COMPACT_ATOMS: atom_id res chain seq x y z
N MET A 1 -41.40 -67.73 2.73
CA MET A 1 -40.34 -67.59 1.71
C MET A 1 -41.01 -67.61 0.34
N PRO A 2 -40.91 -66.53 -0.45
CA PRO A 2 -40.98 -66.68 -1.89
C PRO A 2 -39.68 -66.17 -2.53
N LEU A 3 -39.23 -66.93 -3.51
CA LEU A 3 -37.91 -66.87 -4.12
C LEU A 3 -37.72 -65.55 -4.89
N ASP A 4 -36.57 -64.91 -4.64
CA ASP A 4 -36.13 -63.75 -5.39
C ASP A 4 -35.77 -64.18 -6.82
N LEU A 5 -36.73 -63.96 -7.73
CA LEU A 5 -36.65 -64.32 -9.16
C LEU A 5 -35.45 -63.65 -9.86
N SER A 6 -34.92 -62.57 -9.27
CA SER A 6 -33.77 -61.84 -9.82
C SER A 6 -32.46 -62.62 -9.69
N ARG A 7 -32.35 -63.57 -8.74
CA ARG A 7 -31.18 -64.46 -8.61
C ARG A 7 -31.14 -65.60 -9.63
N ILE A 8 -32.29 -66.07 -10.11
CA ILE A 8 -32.36 -67.19 -11.09
C ILE A 8 -32.00 -66.71 -12.50
N LEU A 9 -32.30 -65.44 -12.82
CA LEU A 9 -32.10 -64.88 -14.17
C LEU A 9 -30.70 -64.32 -14.45
N GLY A 10 -29.76 -64.39 -13.51
CA GLY A 10 -28.37 -63.96 -13.73
C GLY A 10 -28.18 -62.50 -14.16
N LEU A 11 -29.19 -61.63 -13.99
CA LEU A 11 -29.13 -60.22 -14.39
C LEU A 11 -28.48 -59.39 -13.29
N THR A 12 -27.14 -59.36 -13.26
CA THR A 12 -26.43 -58.29 -12.55
C THR A 12 -26.84 -56.95 -13.14
N ARG A 13 -27.44 -56.04 -12.35
CA ARG A 13 -27.68 -54.66 -12.81
C ARG A 13 -26.36 -54.08 -13.33
N PRO A 14 -26.34 -53.47 -14.52
CA PRO A 14 -25.12 -52.93 -15.08
C PRO A 14 -24.62 -51.81 -14.16
N LYS A 15 -23.37 -51.91 -13.69
CA LYS A 15 -22.70 -50.92 -12.82
C LYS A 15 -22.84 -49.48 -13.34
N GLY A 16 -22.94 -49.30 -14.66
CA GLY A 16 -23.12 -48.00 -15.27
C GLY A 16 -24.45 -47.28 -14.97
N LEU A 17 -25.52 -47.95 -14.55
CA LEU A 17 -26.82 -47.27 -14.32
C LEU A 17 -26.89 -46.55 -12.96
N SER A 18 -26.25 -47.08 -11.92
CA SER A 18 -26.09 -46.36 -10.64
C SER A 18 -25.15 -45.18 -10.77
N ASP A 19 -24.08 -45.35 -11.55
CA ASP A 19 -23.05 -44.32 -11.76
C ASP A 19 -23.59 -43.11 -12.56
N ILE A 20 -24.63 -43.29 -13.40
CA ILE A 20 -25.31 -42.20 -14.10
C ILE A 20 -26.14 -41.35 -13.14
N LEU A 21 -26.85 -41.99 -12.18
CA LEU A 21 -27.72 -41.30 -11.23
C LEU A 21 -26.95 -40.55 -10.14
N ASP A 22 -25.75 -41.03 -9.79
CA ASP A 22 -24.83 -40.36 -8.84
C ASP A 22 -23.78 -39.48 -9.56
N SER A 23 -23.97 -39.19 -10.84
CA SER A 23 -23.00 -38.39 -11.59
C SER A 23 -23.09 -36.89 -11.23
N PRO A 24 -21.97 -36.22 -10.90
CA PRO A 24 -21.91 -34.81 -10.47
C PRO A 24 -22.21 -33.79 -11.60
N PHE A 25 -22.74 -34.25 -12.74
CA PHE A 25 -23.16 -33.42 -13.87
C PHE A 25 -24.49 -32.70 -13.61
N VAL A 26 -25.19 -33.01 -12.52
CA VAL A 26 -26.12 -32.08 -11.86
C VAL A 26 -25.27 -31.07 -11.07
N LEU A 27 -24.44 -30.30 -11.78
CA LEU A 27 -23.46 -29.42 -11.18
C LEU A 27 -24.17 -28.16 -10.66
N PRO A 28 -24.05 -27.79 -9.37
CA PRO A 28 -24.78 -26.69 -8.72
C PRO A 28 -24.46 -25.29 -9.27
N LYS A 29 -23.54 -25.17 -10.26
CA LYS A 29 -23.23 -23.90 -10.92
C LYS A 29 -24.41 -23.33 -11.70
N ASN A 30 -25.21 -24.18 -12.34
CA ASN A 30 -26.39 -23.72 -13.07
C ASN A 30 -27.52 -23.35 -12.11
N GLU A 31 -27.57 -23.98 -10.94
CA GLU A 31 -28.50 -23.64 -9.86
C GLU A 31 -28.14 -22.28 -9.26
N ILE A 32 -26.86 -21.99 -8.97
CA ILE A 32 -26.43 -20.68 -8.45
C ILE A 32 -26.65 -19.56 -9.48
N LEU A 33 -26.42 -19.82 -10.77
CA LEU A 33 -26.67 -18.85 -11.84
C LEU A 33 -28.18 -18.60 -12.02
N ALA A 34 -29.00 -19.65 -12.01
CA ALA A 34 -30.45 -19.53 -12.06
C ALA A 34 -30.99 -18.82 -10.80
N GLU A 35 -30.53 -19.18 -9.61
CA GLU A 35 -30.87 -18.50 -8.36
C GLU A 35 -30.43 -17.03 -8.39
N SER A 36 -29.26 -16.70 -8.96
CA SER A 36 -28.81 -15.31 -9.12
C SER A 36 -29.68 -14.52 -10.11
N GLU A 37 -30.22 -15.18 -11.13
CA GLU A 37 -31.18 -14.58 -12.06
C GLU A 37 -32.51 -14.26 -11.35
N PHE A 38 -33.00 -15.13 -10.48
CA PHE A 38 -34.26 -14.91 -9.75
C PHE A 38 -34.11 -14.08 -8.46
N ALA A 39 -32.92 -14.04 -7.85
CA ALA A 39 -32.65 -13.30 -6.61
C ALA A 39 -32.38 -11.80 -6.84
N ALA A 40 -31.98 -11.40 -8.05
CA ALA A 40 -31.75 -10.00 -8.37
C ALA A 40 -33.10 -9.24 -8.52
N PRO A 41 -33.36 -8.19 -7.72
CA PRO A 41 -34.59 -7.40 -7.85
C PRO A 41 -34.78 -6.85 -9.27
N THR A 42 -36.00 -6.86 -9.79
CA THR A 42 -36.33 -6.38 -11.14
C THR A 42 -35.80 -4.97 -11.43
N ILE A 43 -35.69 -4.13 -10.40
CA ILE A 43 -35.15 -2.77 -10.50
C ILE A 43 -33.69 -2.76 -10.98
N THR A 44 -32.81 -3.61 -10.46
CA THR A 44 -31.39 -3.62 -10.85
C THR A 44 -31.18 -4.09 -12.29
N LYS A 45 -32.10 -4.90 -12.81
CA LYS A 45 -32.14 -5.32 -14.23
C LYS A 45 -32.57 -4.18 -15.15
N LEU A 46 -33.39 -3.25 -14.66
CA LEU A 46 -33.96 -2.15 -15.46
C LEU A 46 -33.10 -0.89 -15.48
N ILE A 47 -32.23 -0.69 -14.48
CA ILE A 47 -31.33 0.48 -14.38
C ILE A 47 -30.47 0.69 -15.64
N PRO A 48 -29.76 -0.33 -16.17
CA PRO A 48 -28.91 -0.13 -17.34
C PRO A 48 -29.73 0.26 -18.58
N ILE A 49 -30.92 -0.32 -18.76
CA ILE A 49 -31.80 -0.07 -19.91
C ILE A 49 -32.36 1.35 -19.88
N LEU A 50 -32.82 1.82 -18.72
CA LEU A 50 -33.32 3.18 -18.56
C LEU A 50 -32.19 4.21 -18.73
N PHE A 51 -30.99 3.91 -18.22
CA PHE A 51 -29.84 4.80 -18.37
C PHE A 51 -29.36 4.87 -19.83
N SER A 52 -29.31 3.75 -20.54
CA SER A 52 -28.94 3.73 -21.96
C SER A 52 -29.98 4.43 -22.84
N THR A 53 -31.27 4.19 -22.63
CA THR A 53 -32.34 4.83 -23.43
C THR A 53 -32.46 6.33 -23.17
N SER A 54 -32.34 6.76 -21.91
CA SER A 54 -32.29 8.20 -21.58
C SER A 54 -31.03 8.87 -22.15
N GLY A 55 -29.86 8.25 -22.04
CA GLY A 55 -28.61 8.75 -22.65
C GLY A 55 -28.72 8.89 -24.17
N ALA A 56 -29.32 7.91 -24.86
CA ALA A 56 -29.56 7.98 -26.30
C ALA A 56 -30.53 9.11 -26.67
N SER A 57 -31.60 9.29 -25.89
CA SER A 57 -32.55 10.39 -26.09
C SER A 57 -31.88 11.76 -25.92
N VAL A 58 -31.07 11.93 -24.87
CA VAL A 58 -30.31 13.16 -24.64
C VAL A 58 -29.31 13.42 -25.77
N ALA A 59 -28.56 12.41 -26.22
CA ALA A 59 -27.60 12.55 -27.30
C ALA A 59 -28.27 13.01 -28.62
N TYR A 60 -29.43 12.44 -28.95
CA TYR A 60 -30.20 12.84 -30.12
C TYR A 60 -30.66 14.31 -30.05
N ASN A 61 -31.13 14.76 -28.88
CA ASN A 61 -31.56 16.15 -28.67
C ASN A 61 -30.41 17.15 -28.63
N VAL A 62 -29.23 16.74 -28.14
CA VAL A 62 -28.06 17.62 -28.04
C VAL A 62 -27.36 17.78 -29.40
N ASN A 63 -27.39 16.77 -30.27
CA ASN A 63 -26.73 16.81 -31.57
C ASN A 63 -27.07 18.06 -32.44
N PRO A 64 -28.34 18.49 -32.60
CA PRO A 64 -28.66 19.69 -33.37
C PRO A 64 -28.24 21.00 -32.71
N VAL A 65 -28.11 21.04 -31.37
CA VAL A 65 -27.68 22.23 -30.61
C VAL A 65 -26.20 22.18 -30.22
N ALA A 66 -25.49 21.11 -30.61
CA ALA A 66 -24.12 20.82 -30.19
C ALA A 66 -23.16 21.92 -30.66
N ASP A 67 -23.31 22.43 -31.88
CA ASP A 67 -22.42 23.46 -32.42
C ASP A 67 -22.55 24.81 -31.70
N GLN A 68 -23.74 25.16 -31.22
CA GLN A 68 -23.97 26.38 -30.45
C GLN A 68 -23.47 26.21 -29.00
N PHE A 69 -23.78 25.06 -28.40
CA PHE A 69 -23.34 24.71 -27.06
C PHE A 69 -21.81 24.61 -26.99
N GLN A 70 -21.16 23.96 -27.95
CA GLN A 70 -19.71 23.81 -28.02
C GLN A 70 -19.01 25.15 -28.16
N ARG A 71 -19.54 26.07 -28.98
CA ARG A 71 -18.99 27.43 -29.09
C ARG A 71 -19.13 28.21 -27.78
N ALA A 72 -20.29 28.13 -27.13
CA ALA A 72 -20.51 28.75 -25.81
C ALA A 72 -19.65 28.12 -24.70
N PHE A 73 -19.34 26.83 -24.82
CA PHE A 73 -18.48 26.11 -23.88
C PHE A 73 -17.03 26.56 -24.08
N GLN A 74 -16.54 26.63 -25.32
CA GLN A 74 -15.17 27.06 -25.64
C GLN A 74 -14.85 28.52 -25.27
N THR A 75 -15.84 29.41 -25.21
CA THR A 75 -15.61 30.80 -24.76
C THR A 75 -15.47 30.92 -23.24
N SER A 76 -15.94 29.92 -22.48
CA SER A 76 -15.84 29.92 -21.02
C SER A 76 -14.45 29.45 -20.56
N THR A 77 -13.79 30.28 -19.76
CA THR A 77 -12.48 29.97 -19.16
C THR A 77 -12.53 28.76 -18.23
N PHE A 78 -13.66 28.57 -17.54
CA PHE A 78 -13.88 27.41 -16.66
C PHE A 78 -13.96 26.11 -17.45
N CYS A 79 -14.72 26.11 -18.55
CA CYS A 79 -14.81 24.98 -19.47
C CYS A 79 -13.43 24.62 -20.02
N ASN A 80 -12.68 25.59 -20.54
CA ASN A 80 -11.37 25.32 -21.12
C ASN A 80 -10.40 24.71 -20.09
N ARG A 81 -10.52 25.10 -18.82
CA ARG A 81 -9.73 24.51 -17.74
C ARG A 81 -10.15 23.08 -17.43
N LEU A 82 -11.45 22.80 -17.36
CA LEU A 82 -11.96 21.43 -17.19
C LEU A 82 -11.61 20.54 -18.39
N TYR A 83 -11.75 21.06 -19.61
CA TYR A 83 -11.38 20.36 -20.83
C TYR A 83 -9.89 20.00 -20.83
N SER A 84 -9.02 20.96 -20.53
CA SER A 84 -7.57 20.72 -20.38
C SER A 84 -7.26 19.68 -19.30
N PHE A 85 -8.02 19.68 -18.20
CA PHE A 85 -7.90 18.72 -17.11
C PHE A 85 -8.28 17.29 -17.48
N PHE A 86 -9.41 17.09 -18.14
CA PHE A 86 -9.80 15.76 -18.62
C PHE A 86 -8.93 15.29 -19.79
N ASN A 87 -8.51 16.20 -20.68
CA ASN A 87 -7.65 15.87 -21.82
C ASN A 87 -6.24 15.43 -21.39
N LYS A 88 -5.69 16.01 -20.31
CA LYS A 88 -4.35 15.65 -19.78
C LYS A 88 -4.38 14.51 -18.76
N ARG A 89 -5.30 13.54 -18.91
CA ARG A 89 -5.46 12.37 -18.02
C ARG A 89 -5.44 12.78 -16.53
N TRP A 90 -6.23 13.79 -16.19
CA TRP A 90 -6.37 14.29 -14.83
C TRP A 90 -5.07 14.85 -14.20
N PHE A 91 -4.04 15.18 -15.01
CA PHE A 91 -2.73 15.64 -14.51
C PHE A 91 -2.07 14.69 -13.50
N PHE A 92 -2.51 13.43 -13.42
CA PHE A 92 -2.05 12.51 -12.39
C PHE A 92 -0.55 12.25 -12.52
N ASP A 93 -0.05 12.11 -13.76
CA ASP A 93 1.37 11.97 -14.06
C ASP A 93 2.18 13.18 -13.59
N GLN A 94 1.66 14.40 -13.75
CA GLN A 94 2.34 15.62 -13.32
C GLN A 94 2.35 15.75 -11.79
N VAL A 95 1.23 15.46 -11.13
CA VAL A 95 1.13 15.51 -9.66
C VAL A 95 2.06 14.48 -9.02
N LEU A 96 2.10 13.24 -9.53
CA LEU A 96 3.01 12.22 -9.01
C LEU A 96 4.47 12.62 -9.22
N ASN A 97 4.83 13.13 -10.39
CA ASN A 97 6.19 13.54 -10.67
C ASN A 97 6.61 14.74 -9.79
N ASP A 98 5.77 15.76 -9.68
CA ASP A 98 6.11 16.95 -8.92
C ASP A 98 6.05 16.71 -7.40
N PHE A 99 5.12 15.87 -6.91
CA PHE A 99 4.98 15.60 -5.48
C PHE A 99 5.92 14.51 -5.00
N LEU A 100 5.91 13.32 -5.63
CA LEU A 100 6.73 12.20 -5.18
C LEU A 100 8.17 12.36 -5.68
N VAL A 101 8.37 12.45 -7.00
CA VAL A 101 9.73 12.37 -7.56
C VAL A 101 10.59 13.54 -7.09
N ARG A 102 10.10 14.79 -7.14
CA ARG A 102 10.88 15.94 -6.64
C ARG A 102 11.13 15.89 -5.13
N SER A 103 10.16 15.43 -4.33
CA SER A 103 10.35 15.30 -2.88
C SER A 103 11.42 14.25 -2.57
N PHE A 104 11.37 13.09 -3.21
CA PHE A 104 12.38 12.04 -3.06
C PHE A 104 13.75 12.48 -3.55
N LEU A 105 13.84 13.18 -4.68
CA LEU A 105 15.12 13.71 -5.20
C LEU A 105 15.75 14.71 -4.23
N ARG A 106 14.96 15.63 -3.69
CA ARG A 106 15.44 16.64 -2.74
C ARG A 106 15.87 16.00 -1.42
N PHE A 107 15.09 15.05 -0.91
CA PHE A 107 15.45 14.27 0.27
C PHE A 107 16.74 13.47 0.04
N GLY A 108 16.87 12.79 -1.11
CA GLY A 108 18.08 12.05 -1.47
C GLY A 108 19.31 12.94 -1.55
N TYR A 109 19.19 14.14 -2.12
CA TYR A 109 20.30 15.09 -2.22
C TYR A 109 20.71 15.67 -0.85
N GLU A 110 19.75 16.22 -0.10
CA GLU A 110 20.05 16.87 1.19
C GLU A 110 20.46 15.86 2.27
N VAL A 111 19.83 14.68 2.33
CA VAL A 111 20.08 13.72 3.41
C VAL A 111 21.11 12.68 3.01
N SER A 112 20.97 12.06 1.84
CA SER A 112 21.88 10.96 1.48
C SER A 112 23.17 11.47 0.89
N PHE A 113 23.12 12.42 -0.05
CA PHE A 113 24.33 12.87 -0.74
C PHE A 113 25.18 13.77 0.14
N GLU A 114 24.59 14.79 0.78
CA GLU A 114 25.37 15.71 1.62
C GLU A 114 25.92 15.03 2.89
N ALA A 115 25.10 14.24 3.60
CA ALA A 115 25.58 13.58 4.81
C ALA A 115 26.61 12.48 4.52
N LEU A 116 26.46 11.76 3.40
CA LEU A 116 27.39 10.69 3.05
C LEU A 116 28.69 11.25 2.50
N ASP A 117 28.67 12.20 1.57
CA ASP A 117 29.90 12.74 0.97
C ASP A 117 30.68 13.59 1.98
N LYS A 118 30.04 14.56 2.64
CA LYS A 118 30.73 15.38 3.66
C LYS A 118 31.10 14.56 4.90
N GLY A 119 30.21 13.68 5.37
CA GLY A 119 30.49 12.83 6.52
C GLY A 119 31.61 11.82 6.25
N ALA A 120 31.62 11.20 5.06
CA ALA A 120 32.71 10.30 4.67
C ALA A 120 34.04 11.05 4.52
N ILE A 121 34.04 12.21 3.88
CA ILE A 121 35.25 13.03 3.73
C ILE A 121 35.74 13.55 5.09
N GLU A 122 34.85 13.93 6.00
CA GLU A 122 35.23 14.39 7.33
C GLU A 122 35.88 13.27 8.14
N ILE A 123 35.33 12.05 8.10
CA ILE A 123 35.84 10.89 8.81
C ILE A 123 37.15 10.36 8.19
N LEU A 124 37.20 10.26 6.86
CA LEU A 124 38.35 9.71 6.12
C LEU A 124 39.45 10.74 5.84
N GLY A 125 39.16 12.02 6.00
CA GLY A 125 40.12 13.09 5.82
C GLY A 125 41.16 13.17 6.94
N PRO A 126 42.24 13.95 6.74
CA PRO A 126 43.29 14.12 7.76
C PRO A 126 42.75 14.70 9.08
N TYR A 127 41.68 15.50 9.01
CA TYR A 127 41.00 16.02 10.20
C TYR A 127 40.28 14.92 11.00
N GLY A 128 39.47 14.07 10.37
CA GLY A 128 38.79 12.95 11.05
C GLY A 128 39.77 11.92 11.59
N ILE A 129 40.81 11.59 10.83
CA ILE A 129 41.88 10.68 11.26
C ILE A 129 42.59 11.26 12.50
N SER A 130 43.02 12.52 12.47
CA SER A 130 43.70 13.12 13.62
C SER A 130 42.79 13.23 14.85
N TYR A 131 41.51 13.58 14.68
CA TYR A 131 40.53 13.63 15.77
C TYR A 131 40.32 12.25 16.41
N THR A 132 40.12 11.21 15.59
CA THR A 132 39.92 9.84 16.08
C THR A 132 41.16 9.27 16.76
N PHE A 133 42.36 9.48 16.20
CA PHE A 133 43.63 9.09 16.83
C PHE A 133 43.86 9.82 18.15
N ARG A 134 43.56 11.12 18.22
CA ARG A 134 43.68 11.88 19.47
C ARG A 134 42.75 11.34 20.55
N ARG A 135 41.49 11.06 20.20
CA ARG A 135 40.50 10.47 21.11
C ARG A 135 40.95 9.09 21.60
N LEU A 136 41.56 8.29 20.73
CA LEU A 136 42.10 6.98 21.07
C LEU A 136 43.30 7.09 22.01
N ALA A 137 44.23 8.00 21.71
CA ALA A 137 45.40 8.27 22.55
C ALA A 137 44.99 8.77 23.95
N GLU A 138 44.01 9.66 24.05
CA GLU A 138 43.44 10.09 25.34
C GLU A 138 42.86 8.92 26.13
N ARG A 139 42.11 8.03 25.48
CA ARG A 139 41.55 6.83 26.15
C ARG A 139 42.65 5.88 26.64
N ILE A 140 43.67 5.64 25.82
CA ILE A 140 44.81 4.79 26.20
C ILE A 140 45.58 5.42 27.37
N SER A 141 45.82 6.73 27.31
CA SER A 141 46.47 7.48 28.40
C SER A 141 45.65 7.48 29.69
N GLN A 142 44.32 7.57 29.61
CA GLN A 142 43.43 7.43 30.77
C GLN A 142 43.47 6.01 31.38
N LEU A 143 43.63 4.98 30.55
CA LEU A 143 43.79 3.60 31.03
C LEU A 143 45.16 3.40 31.72
N GLN A 144 46.23 3.97 31.15
CA GLN A 144 47.60 3.86 31.67
C GLN A 144 47.89 4.74 32.89
N SER A 145 47.28 5.92 32.99
CA SER A 145 47.36 6.80 34.18
C SER A 145 46.69 6.20 35.42
N GLY A 146 46.15 4.98 35.31
CA GLY A 146 45.59 4.23 36.41
C GLY A 146 44.27 4.83 36.91
N PHE A 147 43.58 5.65 36.11
CA PHE A 147 42.33 6.28 36.52
C PHE A 147 41.23 5.25 36.85
N VAL A 148 41.14 4.16 36.08
CA VAL A 148 40.22 3.04 36.38
C VAL A 148 40.64 2.34 37.67
N VAL A 149 41.94 2.09 37.86
CA VAL A 149 42.46 1.46 39.08
C VAL A 149 42.23 2.37 40.29
N ARG A 150 42.40 3.68 40.14
CA ARG A 150 42.14 4.68 41.18
C ARG A 150 40.66 4.71 41.55
N ARG A 151 39.77 4.77 40.56
CA ARG A 151 38.32 4.76 40.79
C ARG A 151 37.88 3.46 41.48
N VAL A 152 38.38 2.30 41.06
CA VAL A 152 38.05 1.01 41.70
C VAL A 152 38.70 0.84 43.08
N ARG A 153 39.91 1.38 43.31
CA ARG A 153 40.65 1.20 44.57
C ARG A 153 40.29 2.21 45.66
N TYR A 154 39.84 3.41 45.30
CA TYR A 154 39.53 4.48 46.26
C TYR A 154 38.03 4.78 46.41
N ASP A 155 37.16 4.05 45.70
CA ASP A 155 35.72 4.14 45.92
C ASP A 155 35.25 2.90 46.72
N PRO A 156 35.38 2.90 48.07
CA PRO A 156 34.71 1.90 48.89
C PRO A 156 33.20 2.18 48.88
N TRP A 157 32.42 1.21 48.42
CA TRP A 157 31.00 1.11 48.78
C TRP A 157 30.90 0.97 50.33
N PRO A 158 29.99 1.64 51.07
CA PRO A 158 28.72 2.26 50.69
C PRO A 158 28.70 3.81 50.78
N PRO A 159 27.67 4.51 50.25
CA PRO A 159 27.53 5.95 50.44
C PRO A 159 27.07 6.24 51.89
N ALA A 160 28.02 6.57 52.76
CA ALA A 160 27.74 7.03 54.11
C ALA A 160 27.67 8.57 54.16
N TRP A 161 26.43 9.03 54.13
CA TRP A 161 25.84 10.20 54.80
C TRP A 161 26.76 11.12 55.65
N SER A 162 26.40 12.41 55.61
CA SER A 162 26.80 13.53 56.48
C SER A 162 28.00 14.33 55.96
N GLY A 163 27.92 15.64 55.76
CA GLY A 163 26.86 16.58 56.09
C GLY A 163 27.21 17.90 55.42
N GLY A 164 26.29 18.40 54.58
CA GLY A 164 26.37 19.77 54.10
C GLY A 164 26.20 20.69 55.31
N VAL A 165 27.30 21.26 55.78
CA VAL A 165 27.30 22.48 56.58
C VAL A 165 26.71 23.56 55.68
N LEU A 166 25.40 23.74 55.77
CA LEU A 166 24.73 24.98 55.42
C LEU A 166 25.06 25.98 56.53
N ARG A 167 25.94 26.95 56.24
CA ARG A 167 25.98 28.23 56.95
C ARG A 167 26.30 29.36 55.98
N CYS A 168 25.22 29.99 55.51
CA CYS A 168 25.13 31.44 55.45
C CYS A 168 24.09 31.85 56.50
N GLY A 169 24.41 32.78 57.39
CA GLY A 169 23.48 33.34 58.38
C GLY A 169 23.56 32.67 59.75
#